data_AF-A0A2A5CBQ9-F1
#
_entry.id   AF-A0A2A5CBQ9-F1
#
_cell.length_a   1.000
_cell.length_b   1.000
_cell.length_c   1.000
_cell.angle_alpha   90.00
_cell.angle_beta   90.00
_cell.angle_gamma   90.00
#
_symmetry.space_group_name_H-M   'P 1'
#
loop_
_entity.id
_entity.type
_entity.pdbx_description
1 polymer ?
#
loop_
_entity_poly.entity_id
_entity_poly.type
_entity_poly.pdbx_seq_one_letter_code
_entity_poly.pdbx_strand_id
1 'polypeptide(L)'
;MENLAEIRLWGHQVGALAYDPISKFSTFEYSPAWRDIGVEIAPLHMRLSTEKFRFSRLGVETFRGLPAVFADMLPDDFGNAVINAWLARQGRDVNSFSSVERLLYTGYRGMGALEFAPAIKRNAKDSGDLALDSLVAMAQIVLDERVQLQKQVAGDDSAMQAILQVGTSAGGARAKAVVTVNADRSKIRSGQVEAPEGFEHYLLKFDGVEEHKVDSETFGDPQGFGRMEYAYYLMAKDAGLHISDSELLIENERAHFMTRRFDREGNRKLHYVSLCAMDHADYKQPGAYSYEQLLAVARQLRLRRDDAIEIFQRMVFNVVARNHDDHTKNFGFLLDGMDALWRLAPAFDVAYSYKKGSPWVDAHQMTINGKRDNFAREDLLKVASLISNFSREAPKVIDRVIEVVQQWPHYAKQAGVFEGLQQEIQRNLRIGL
;
A
#
# COMPACT_ATOMS: atom_id res chain seq x y z
N MET A 1 -2.16 -2.77 -28.88
CA MET A 1 -2.40 -3.45 -27.60
C MET A 1 -1.19 -4.30 -27.34
N GLU A 2 -0.40 -3.94 -26.32
CA GLU A 2 0.78 -4.72 -25.95
C GLU A 2 0.36 -5.88 -25.05
N ASN A 3 0.65 -7.10 -25.49
CA ASN A 3 0.27 -8.33 -24.80
C ASN A 3 1.49 -9.03 -24.16
N LEU A 4 2.66 -8.41 -24.18
CA LEU A 4 3.90 -8.97 -23.66
C LEU A 4 4.64 -7.91 -22.85
N ALA A 5 5.08 -8.27 -21.65
CA ALA A 5 5.98 -7.48 -20.84
C ALA A 5 7.21 -8.30 -20.47
N GLU A 6 8.39 -7.71 -20.65
CA GLU A 6 9.60 -8.18 -19.99
C GLU A 6 9.57 -7.74 -18.53
N ILE A 7 9.85 -8.67 -17.63
CA ILE A 7 9.93 -8.42 -16.19
C ILE A 7 11.39 -8.28 -15.80
N ARG A 8 11.73 -7.19 -15.12
CA ARG A 8 13.09 -6.93 -14.63
C ARG A 8 13.11 -6.71 -13.13
N LEU A 9 14.21 -7.07 -12.50
CA LEU A 9 14.50 -6.84 -11.08
C LEU A 9 15.98 -6.52 -10.93
N TRP A 10 16.30 -5.38 -10.31
CA TRP A 10 17.68 -4.91 -10.10
C TRP A 10 18.53 -4.89 -11.38
N GLY A 11 17.91 -4.56 -12.51
CA GLY A 11 18.59 -4.50 -13.81
C GLY A 11 18.69 -5.83 -14.56
N HIS A 12 18.30 -6.95 -13.97
CA HIS A 12 18.33 -8.27 -14.61
C HIS A 12 16.95 -8.64 -15.15
N GLN A 13 16.92 -9.40 -16.25
CA GLN A 13 15.68 -9.96 -16.80
C GLN A 13 15.24 -11.16 -15.96
N VAL A 14 14.16 -10.99 -15.21
CA VAL A 14 13.53 -12.05 -14.41
C VAL A 14 12.80 -13.04 -15.32
N GLY A 15 12.13 -12.54 -16.35
CA GLY A 15 11.32 -13.37 -17.23
C GLY A 15 10.42 -12.55 -18.15
N ALA A 16 9.39 -13.20 -18.69
CA ALA A 16 8.41 -12.57 -19.56
C ALA A 16 6.98 -12.91 -19.12
N LEU A 17 6.08 -11.96 -19.26
CA LEU A 17 4.66 -12.06 -18.93
C LEU A 17 3.84 -11.82 -20.20
N ALA A 18 3.08 -12.83 -20.62
CA ALA A 18 2.25 -12.79 -21.82
C ALA A 18 0.76 -12.80 -21.46
N TYR A 19 0.01 -11.80 -21.91
CA TYR A 19 -1.44 -11.68 -21.77
C TYR A 19 -2.17 -12.36 -22.93
N ASP A 20 -3.16 -13.20 -22.62
CA ASP A 20 -4.07 -13.77 -23.60
C ASP A 20 -5.39 -12.96 -23.64
N PRO A 21 -5.69 -12.24 -24.74
CA PRO A 21 -6.90 -11.44 -24.86
C PRO A 21 -8.21 -12.23 -24.80
N ILE A 22 -8.19 -13.52 -25.15
CA ILE A 22 -9.40 -14.36 -25.17
C ILE A 22 -9.75 -14.77 -23.74
N SER A 23 -8.81 -15.37 -23.04
CA SER A 23 -9.04 -15.82 -21.67
C SER A 23 -8.91 -14.70 -20.62
N LYS A 24 -8.28 -13.58 -20.97
CA LYS A 24 -7.96 -12.44 -20.09
C LYS A 24 -7.02 -12.79 -18.93
N PHE A 25 -6.25 -13.86 -19.07
CA PHE A 25 -5.21 -14.25 -18.11
C PHE A 25 -3.83 -14.07 -18.69
N SER A 26 -2.88 -13.79 -17.82
CA SER A 26 -1.46 -13.72 -18.17
C SER A 26 -0.72 -14.97 -17.71
N THR A 27 0.28 -15.33 -18.49
CA THR A 27 1.20 -16.44 -18.22
C THR A 27 2.60 -15.89 -18.07
N PHE A 28 3.29 -16.25 -17.00
CA PHE A 28 4.66 -15.85 -16.74
C PHE A 28 5.64 -17.01 -16.92
N GLU A 29 6.82 -16.72 -17.43
CA GLU A 29 7.92 -17.68 -17.57
C GLU A 29 9.23 -17.02 -17.11
N TYR A 30 9.98 -17.71 -16.25
CA TYR A 30 11.31 -17.25 -15.82
C TYR A 30 12.32 -17.33 -16.95
N SER A 31 13.22 -16.36 -17.02
CA SER A 31 14.37 -16.43 -17.92
C SER A 31 15.34 -17.53 -17.45
N PRO A 32 16.06 -18.22 -18.35
CA PRO A 32 17.12 -19.14 -17.95
C PRO A 32 18.17 -18.49 -17.05
N ALA A 33 18.61 -17.28 -17.40
CA ALA A 33 19.61 -16.54 -16.62
C ALA A 33 19.14 -16.21 -15.20
N TRP A 34 17.87 -15.89 -14.99
CA TRP A 34 17.35 -15.63 -13.63
C TRP A 34 17.27 -16.89 -12.78
N ARG A 35 16.97 -18.05 -13.40
CA ARG A 35 16.99 -19.33 -12.69
C ARG A 35 18.38 -19.67 -12.20
N ASP A 36 19.42 -19.33 -12.96
CA ASP A 36 20.81 -19.53 -12.55
C ASP A 36 21.22 -18.57 -11.41
N ILE A 37 20.62 -17.38 -11.32
CA ILE A 37 20.80 -16.44 -10.19
C ILE A 37 20.25 -17.02 -8.87
N GLY A 38 19.20 -17.83 -8.93
CA GLY A 38 18.68 -18.53 -7.74
C GLY A 38 17.76 -17.71 -6.83
N VAL A 39 17.37 -16.49 -7.23
CA VAL A 39 16.50 -15.62 -6.43
C VAL A 39 15.02 -15.86 -6.74
N GLU A 40 14.22 -16.18 -5.73
CA GLU A 40 12.77 -16.37 -5.84
C GLU A 40 12.01 -15.06 -5.54
N ILE A 41 11.31 -14.50 -6.54
CA ILE A 41 10.53 -13.26 -6.38
C ILE A 41 9.23 -13.46 -5.59
N ALA A 42 8.71 -14.69 -5.54
CA ALA A 42 7.49 -15.09 -4.83
C ALA A 42 7.57 -16.60 -4.48
N PRO A 43 8.35 -16.99 -3.48
CA PRO A 43 8.78 -18.38 -3.22
C PRO A 43 7.67 -19.37 -2.84
N LEU A 44 6.48 -18.90 -2.46
CA LEU A 44 5.38 -19.78 -2.05
C LEU A 44 4.62 -20.37 -3.24
N HIS A 45 4.36 -19.56 -4.27
CA HIS A 45 3.54 -19.95 -5.42
C HIS A 45 4.28 -19.90 -6.76
N MET A 46 5.46 -19.27 -6.82
CA MET A 46 6.25 -19.10 -8.05
C MET A 46 7.73 -19.40 -7.80
N ARG A 47 8.04 -20.61 -7.33
CA ARG A 47 9.43 -21.09 -7.20
C ARG A 47 10.15 -21.09 -8.54
N LEU A 48 11.48 -21.02 -8.52
CA LEU A 48 12.26 -21.10 -9.76
C LEU A 48 12.00 -22.43 -10.47
N SER A 49 11.50 -22.35 -11.70
CA SER A 49 11.10 -23.50 -12.50
C SER A 49 11.17 -23.17 -14.00
N THR A 50 11.31 -24.19 -14.84
CA THR A 50 11.10 -24.09 -16.30
C THR A 50 9.63 -24.06 -16.69
N GLU A 51 8.72 -24.31 -15.74
CA GLU A 51 7.29 -24.29 -15.98
C GLU A 51 6.75 -22.87 -16.14
N LYS A 52 5.62 -22.79 -16.84
CA LYS A 52 4.87 -21.54 -17.04
C LYS A 52 3.88 -21.35 -15.90
N PHE A 53 3.89 -20.17 -15.30
CA PHE A 53 3.02 -19.82 -14.20
C PHE A 53 1.77 -19.11 -14.71
N ARG A 54 0.61 -19.71 -14.45
CA ARG A 54 -0.71 -19.15 -14.76
C ARG A 54 -1.70 -19.52 -13.67
N PHE A 55 -2.43 -18.54 -13.17
CA PHE A 55 -3.29 -18.72 -12.00
C PHE A 55 -4.76 -18.37 -12.31
N SER A 56 -5.45 -19.27 -13.01
CA SER A 56 -6.84 -19.05 -13.45
C SER A 56 -7.89 -19.12 -12.34
N ARG A 57 -7.52 -19.63 -11.16
CA ARG A 57 -8.40 -19.74 -9.99
C ARG A 57 -8.38 -18.52 -9.06
N LEU A 58 -7.46 -17.58 -9.29
CA LEU A 58 -7.39 -16.36 -8.50
C LEU A 58 -8.55 -15.43 -8.82
N GLY A 59 -9.03 -14.69 -7.82
CA GLY A 59 -10.09 -13.69 -7.97
C GLY A 59 -9.74 -12.64 -9.01
N VAL A 60 -10.49 -12.60 -10.12
CA VAL A 60 -10.23 -11.67 -11.23
C VAL A 60 -10.33 -10.21 -10.78
N GLU A 61 -11.19 -9.93 -9.81
CA GLU A 61 -11.36 -8.60 -9.25
C GLU A 61 -10.13 -8.06 -8.51
N THR A 62 -9.35 -8.94 -7.89
CA THR A 62 -8.17 -8.60 -7.09
C THR A 62 -6.91 -8.67 -7.94
N PHE A 63 -6.75 -9.78 -8.67
CA PHE A 63 -5.50 -10.09 -9.36
C PHE A 63 -5.52 -9.72 -10.85
N ARG A 64 -6.68 -9.34 -11.42
CA ARG A 64 -6.84 -8.94 -12.83
C ARG A 64 -6.24 -9.91 -13.85
N GLY A 65 -6.35 -11.21 -13.55
CA GLY A 65 -5.83 -12.30 -14.39
C GLY A 65 -4.30 -12.38 -14.42
N LEU A 66 -3.59 -11.67 -13.55
CA LEU A 66 -2.13 -11.74 -13.42
C LEU A 66 -1.73 -12.77 -12.34
N PRO A 67 -0.51 -13.35 -12.44
CA PRO A 67 0.18 -13.86 -11.26
C PRO A 67 0.23 -12.80 -10.16
N ALA A 68 -0.01 -13.21 -8.91
CA ALA A 68 -0.34 -12.30 -7.84
C ALA A 68 0.78 -11.30 -7.50
N VAL A 69 2.05 -11.71 -7.60
CA VAL A 69 3.23 -10.84 -7.41
C VAL A 69 3.24 -9.65 -8.37
N PHE A 70 2.74 -9.81 -9.59
CA PHE A 70 2.63 -8.70 -10.55
C PHE A 70 1.36 -7.89 -10.34
N ALA A 71 0.27 -8.53 -9.89
CA ALA A 71 -0.96 -7.82 -9.55
C ALA A 71 -0.76 -6.82 -8.41
N ASP A 72 0.17 -7.09 -7.49
CA ASP A 72 0.50 -6.20 -6.37
C ASP A 72 1.10 -4.87 -6.81
N MET A 73 1.68 -4.84 -8.02
CA MET A 73 2.27 -3.67 -8.67
C MET A 73 1.24 -2.84 -9.43
N LEU A 74 -0.02 -3.31 -9.49
CA LEU A 74 -1.07 -2.56 -10.15
C LEU A 74 -1.42 -1.31 -9.33
N PRO A 75 -1.76 -0.21 -10.02
CA PRO A 75 -2.27 0.99 -9.37
C PRO A 75 -3.53 0.71 -8.55
N ASP A 76 -3.68 1.44 -7.45
CA ASP A 76 -4.90 1.44 -6.64
C ASP A 76 -6.08 2.16 -7.31
N ASP A 77 -7.17 2.37 -6.57
CA ASP A 77 -8.35 3.06 -7.07
C ASP A 77 -8.05 4.45 -7.64
N PHE A 78 -7.21 5.22 -6.93
CA PHE A 78 -6.79 6.54 -7.35
C PHE A 78 -5.89 6.48 -8.60
N GLY A 79 -4.88 5.62 -8.60
CA GLY A 79 -4.00 5.42 -9.76
C GLY A 79 -4.74 4.87 -10.99
N ASN A 80 -5.79 4.05 -10.79
CA ASN A 80 -6.66 3.63 -11.88
C ASN A 80 -7.52 4.78 -12.40
N ALA A 81 -7.98 5.70 -11.54
CA ALA A 81 -8.67 6.92 -11.98
C ALA A 81 -7.75 7.80 -12.83
N VAL A 82 -6.49 8.00 -12.41
CA VAL A 82 -5.44 8.69 -13.18
C VAL A 82 -5.26 8.05 -14.57
N ILE A 83 -5.16 6.72 -14.65
CA ILE A 83 -5.05 5.99 -15.92
C ILE A 83 -6.29 6.20 -16.80
N ASN A 84 -7.48 6.09 -16.22
CA ASN A 84 -8.72 6.19 -16.98
C ASN A 84 -8.90 7.60 -17.58
N ALA A 85 -8.57 8.65 -16.81
CA ALA A 85 -8.55 10.02 -17.29
C ALA A 85 -7.55 10.20 -18.46
N TRP A 86 -6.34 9.64 -18.32
CA TRP A 86 -5.33 9.64 -19.37
C TRP A 86 -5.79 8.92 -20.65
N LEU A 87 -6.44 7.75 -20.53
CA LEU A 87 -6.98 6.99 -21.67
C LEU A 87 -8.12 7.73 -22.38
N ALA A 88 -9.06 8.29 -21.63
CA ALA A 88 -10.21 8.99 -22.17
C ALA A 88 -9.79 10.17 -23.07
N ARG A 89 -8.77 10.92 -22.66
CA ARG A 89 -8.21 12.04 -23.45
C ARG A 89 -7.44 11.58 -24.69
N GLN A 90 -6.90 10.36 -24.71
CA GLN A 90 -6.35 9.75 -25.92
C GLN A 90 -7.42 9.17 -26.86
N GLY A 91 -8.71 9.30 -26.50
CA GLY A 91 -9.80 8.67 -27.23
C GLY A 91 -9.79 7.14 -27.14
N ARG A 92 -9.10 6.58 -26.13
CA ARG A 92 -9.03 5.13 -25.90
C ARG A 92 -10.08 4.71 -24.88
N ASP A 93 -10.78 3.62 -25.18
CA ASP A 93 -11.70 2.99 -24.24
C ASP A 93 -10.95 2.39 -23.04
N VAL A 94 -11.47 2.63 -21.83
CA VAL A 94 -10.89 2.12 -20.57
C VAL A 94 -10.87 0.59 -20.54
N ASN A 95 -11.88 -0.06 -21.14
CA ASN A 95 -11.95 -1.52 -21.18
C ASN A 95 -10.94 -2.14 -22.16
N SER A 96 -10.37 -1.33 -23.06
CA SER A 96 -9.31 -1.78 -23.98
C SER A 96 -7.95 -1.93 -23.29
N PHE A 97 -7.78 -1.42 -22.06
CA PHE A 97 -6.50 -1.36 -21.38
C PHE A 97 -6.24 -2.59 -20.51
N SER A 98 -5.42 -3.49 -21.02
CA SER A 98 -5.15 -4.80 -20.39
C SER A 98 -4.39 -4.67 -19.07
N SER A 99 -4.37 -5.75 -18.27
CA SER A 99 -3.58 -5.77 -17.05
C SER A 99 -2.08 -5.67 -17.32
N VAL A 100 -1.60 -6.21 -18.44
CA VAL A 100 -0.20 -6.03 -18.87
C VAL A 100 0.09 -4.60 -19.31
N GLU A 101 -0.80 -3.95 -20.07
CA GLU A 101 -0.62 -2.53 -20.43
C GLU A 101 -0.60 -1.63 -19.19
N ARG A 102 -1.37 -1.96 -18.14
CA ARG A 102 -1.29 -1.26 -16.84
C ARG A 102 0.07 -1.42 -16.18
N LEU A 103 0.68 -2.60 -16.23
CA LEU A 103 2.04 -2.81 -15.73
C LEU A 103 3.07 -2.05 -16.55
N LEU A 104 2.95 -2.04 -17.88
CA LEU A 104 3.83 -1.28 -18.78
C LEU A 104 3.67 0.24 -18.61
N TYR A 105 2.48 0.69 -18.23
CA TYR A 105 2.25 2.08 -17.83
C TYR A 105 2.97 2.45 -16.54
N THR A 106 2.90 1.58 -15.52
CA THR A 106 3.68 1.72 -14.29
C THR A 106 5.19 1.70 -14.61
N GLY A 107 5.61 0.80 -15.51
CA GLY A 107 6.98 0.69 -16.00
C GLY A 107 7.98 0.45 -14.88
N TYR A 108 8.90 1.39 -14.68
CA TYR A 108 9.91 1.36 -13.62
C TYR A 108 9.52 2.13 -12.35
N ARG A 109 8.31 2.68 -12.27
CA ARG A 109 7.91 3.67 -11.23
C ARG A 109 7.12 3.06 -10.07
N GLY A 110 6.84 1.76 -10.11
CA GLY A 110 6.04 1.08 -9.11
C GLY A 110 6.66 1.07 -7.70
N MET A 111 5.85 0.63 -6.74
CA MET A 111 6.37 0.18 -5.44
C MET A 111 7.25 -1.05 -5.60
N GLY A 112 8.13 -1.30 -4.66
CA GLY A 112 9.09 -2.39 -4.77
C GLY A 112 10.12 -2.14 -5.88
N ALA A 113 10.70 -3.25 -6.37
CA ALA A 113 11.84 -3.23 -7.30
C ALA A 113 11.56 -3.90 -8.65
N LEU A 114 10.37 -4.48 -8.84
CA LEU A 114 9.96 -5.02 -10.14
C LEU A 114 9.71 -3.90 -11.14
N GLU A 115 10.17 -4.11 -12.37
CA GLU A 115 10.01 -3.18 -13.47
C GLU A 115 9.49 -3.91 -14.71
N PHE A 116 8.72 -3.19 -15.52
CA PHE A 116 8.04 -3.73 -16.70
C PHE A 116 8.51 -3.00 -17.96
N ALA A 117 8.95 -3.76 -18.96
CA ALA A 117 9.45 -3.22 -20.22
C ALA A 117 8.71 -3.81 -21.45
N PRO A 118 8.50 -3.01 -22.52
CA PRO A 118 8.86 -1.60 -22.64
C PRO A 118 7.92 -0.68 -21.86
N ALA A 119 8.46 0.25 -21.09
CA ALA A 119 7.63 1.21 -20.36
C ALA A 119 6.92 2.16 -21.35
N ILE A 120 5.62 2.39 -21.14
CA ILE A 120 4.84 3.36 -21.94
C ILE A 120 5.41 4.76 -21.67
N LYS A 121 5.98 5.38 -22.71
CA LYS A 121 6.55 6.74 -22.61
C LYS A 121 5.44 7.75 -22.37
N ARG A 122 5.61 8.55 -21.32
CA ARG A 122 4.80 9.73 -21.04
C ARG A 122 5.64 10.93 -21.45
N ASN A 123 5.09 11.89 -22.20
CA ASN A 123 5.73 13.17 -22.50
C ASN A 123 5.74 14.07 -21.25
N ALA A 124 6.22 13.56 -20.12
CA ALA A 124 6.44 14.36 -18.93
C ALA A 124 7.73 15.14 -19.15
N LYS A 125 7.61 16.47 -19.34
CA LYS A 125 8.76 17.37 -19.22
C LYS A 125 9.29 17.31 -17.78
N ASP A 126 10.58 17.62 -17.68
CA ASP A 126 11.52 17.46 -16.57
C ASP A 126 11.03 17.59 -15.13
N SER A 127 11.88 17.04 -14.25
CA SER A 127 11.95 17.09 -12.78
C SER A 127 11.97 18.50 -12.16
N GLY A 128 11.06 19.38 -12.58
CA GLY A 128 10.86 20.69 -11.98
C GLY A 128 10.36 20.60 -10.55
N ASP A 129 10.61 21.66 -9.78
CA ASP A 129 10.03 21.81 -8.44
C ASP A 129 8.50 21.89 -8.57
N LEU A 130 7.78 21.07 -7.81
CA LEU A 130 6.33 20.98 -7.79
C LEU A 130 5.79 21.78 -6.60
N ALA A 131 4.86 22.70 -6.88
CA ALA A 131 4.10 23.35 -5.82
C ALA A 131 3.06 22.37 -5.25
N LEU A 132 2.95 22.30 -3.93
CA LEU A 132 2.03 21.41 -3.24
C LEU A 132 0.56 21.71 -3.58
N ASP A 133 0.17 22.99 -3.58
CA ASP A 133 -1.15 23.46 -4.02
C ASP A 133 -1.50 22.95 -5.42
N SER A 134 -0.51 22.89 -6.31
CA SER A 134 -0.70 22.31 -7.64
C SER A 134 -0.98 20.82 -7.52
N LEU A 135 -0.17 20.03 -6.81
CA LEU A 135 -0.41 18.60 -6.62
C LEU A 135 -1.81 18.30 -6.04
N VAL A 136 -2.28 19.09 -5.08
CA VAL A 136 -3.62 18.95 -4.49
C VAL A 136 -4.71 19.25 -5.52
N ALA A 137 -4.59 20.37 -6.25
CA ALA A 137 -5.53 20.73 -7.31
C ALA A 137 -5.58 19.65 -8.41
N MET A 138 -4.43 19.08 -8.75
CA MET A 138 -4.32 17.99 -9.73
C MET A 138 -5.00 16.70 -9.24
N ALA A 139 -4.82 16.34 -7.97
CA ALA A 139 -5.48 15.21 -7.37
C ALA A 139 -7.01 15.39 -7.36
N GLN A 140 -7.50 16.61 -7.08
CA GLN A 140 -8.93 16.93 -7.12
C GLN A 140 -9.49 16.82 -8.54
N ILE A 141 -8.81 17.36 -9.56
CA ILE A 141 -9.24 17.24 -10.97
C ILE A 141 -9.41 15.77 -11.38
N VAL A 142 -8.48 14.90 -11.00
CA VAL A 142 -8.56 13.45 -11.32
C VAL A 142 -9.81 12.82 -10.70
N LEU A 143 -10.16 13.18 -9.47
CA LEU A 143 -11.34 12.65 -8.79
C LEU A 143 -12.63 13.25 -9.36
N ASP A 144 -12.65 14.53 -9.70
CA ASP A 144 -13.81 15.20 -10.30
C ASP A 144 -14.09 14.67 -11.72
N GLU A 145 -13.04 14.44 -12.52
CA GLU A 145 -13.17 13.85 -13.85
C GLU A 145 -13.74 12.43 -13.80
N ARG A 146 -13.47 11.67 -12.73
CA ARG A 146 -14.11 10.37 -12.49
C ARG A 146 -15.64 10.48 -12.43
N VAL A 147 -16.17 11.60 -11.95
CA VAL A 147 -17.62 11.89 -11.88
C VAL A 147 -18.16 12.38 -13.23
N GLN A 148 -17.34 13.06 -14.03
CA GLN A 148 -17.74 13.71 -15.30
C GLN A 148 -17.47 12.89 -16.57
N LEU A 149 -17.01 11.63 -16.46
CA LEU A 149 -16.69 10.72 -17.59
C LEU A 149 -17.87 10.33 -18.53
N GLN A 150 -18.96 11.11 -18.56
CA GLN A 150 -20.00 11.07 -19.61
C GLN A 150 -19.97 12.25 -20.59
N LYS A 151 -19.08 13.25 -20.43
CA LYS A 151 -18.98 14.35 -21.40
C LYS A 151 -17.55 14.51 -21.91
N GLN A 152 -17.39 14.34 -23.22
CA GLN A 152 -16.16 14.70 -23.94
C GLN A 152 -15.80 16.15 -23.64
N VAL A 153 -14.67 16.37 -22.97
CA VAL A 153 -14.06 17.69 -22.88
C VAL A 153 -12.70 17.62 -23.55
N ALA A 154 -12.58 18.30 -24.68
CA ALA A 154 -11.31 18.73 -25.21
C ALA A 154 -10.78 19.84 -24.29
N GLY A 155 -9.66 19.63 -23.59
CA GLY A 155 -9.14 20.60 -22.65
C GLY A 155 -7.73 20.34 -22.11
N ASP A 156 -6.91 21.40 -22.24
CA ASP A 156 -5.63 21.80 -21.63
C ASP A 156 -4.53 20.75 -21.34
N ASP A 157 -3.36 20.94 -21.97
CA ASP A 157 -2.12 20.16 -21.80
C ASP A 157 -1.54 20.28 -20.37
N SER A 158 -1.86 21.36 -19.64
CA SER A 158 -1.44 21.58 -18.26
C SER A 158 -2.02 20.52 -17.29
N ALA A 159 -3.31 20.20 -17.46
CA ALA A 159 -3.99 19.15 -16.70
C ALA A 159 -3.47 17.74 -17.06
N MET A 160 -2.96 17.54 -18.27
CA MET A 160 -2.28 16.30 -18.63
C MET A 160 -0.96 16.14 -17.86
N GLN A 161 -0.11 17.18 -17.84
CA GLN A 161 1.15 17.13 -17.08
C GLN A 161 0.90 16.86 -15.59
N ALA A 162 -0.15 17.46 -15.06
CA ALA A 162 -0.65 17.24 -13.71
C ALA A 162 -1.00 15.77 -13.38
N ILE A 163 -1.88 15.16 -14.17
CA ILE A 163 -2.30 13.75 -14.04
C ILE A 163 -1.08 12.83 -14.20
N LEU A 164 -0.14 13.20 -15.07
CA LEU A 164 1.10 12.45 -15.27
C LEU A 164 2.03 12.55 -14.05
N GLN A 165 2.11 13.70 -13.38
CA GLN A 165 3.03 13.96 -12.27
C GLN A 165 2.60 13.34 -10.95
N VAL A 166 1.30 13.27 -10.66
CA VAL A 166 0.76 12.69 -9.41
C VAL A 166 1.12 11.20 -9.25
N GLY A 167 1.38 10.52 -10.36
CA GLY A 167 1.89 9.14 -10.36
C GLY A 167 0.85 8.11 -9.94
N THR A 168 1.09 6.87 -10.34
CA THR A 168 0.29 5.73 -9.89
C THR A 168 0.85 5.28 -8.56
N SER A 169 0.18 5.63 -7.47
CA SER A 169 0.49 5.12 -6.14
C SER A 169 0.06 3.67 -5.97
N ALA A 170 0.63 3.01 -4.96
CA ALA A 170 0.15 1.70 -4.53
C ALA A 170 -0.91 1.80 -3.43
N GLY A 171 -1.82 0.82 -3.46
CA GLY A 171 -2.79 0.37 -2.45
C GLY A 171 -3.48 1.41 -1.57
N GLY A 172 -4.80 1.60 -1.70
CA GLY A 172 -5.64 2.37 -0.75
C GLY A 172 -6.66 3.30 -1.44
N ALA A 173 -7.66 3.77 -0.69
CA ALA A 173 -8.74 4.62 -1.23
C ALA A 173 -8.39 6.12 -1.34
N ARG A 174 -7.44 6.61 -0.54
CA ARG A 174 -7.10 8.05 -0.47
C ARG A 174 -6.22 8.50 -1.63
N ALA A 175 -6.43 9.74 -2.09
CA ALA A 175 -5.54 10.38 -3.05
C ALA A 175 -4.13 10.52 -2.47
N LYS A 176 -3.13 10.11 -3.24
CA LYS A 176 -1.74 10.13 -2.81
C LYS A 176 -0.79 10.20 -4.00
N ALA A 177 0.43 10.65 -3.75
CA ALA A 177 1.47 10.78 -4.76
C ALA A 177 2.80 10.24 -4.26
N VAL A 178 3.60 9.70 -5.18
CA VAL A 178 5.00 9.38 -4.92
C VAL A 178 5.84 10.60 -5.27
N VAL A 179 6.54 11.13 -4.26
CA VAL A 179 7.31 12.37 -4.38
C VAL A 179 8.74 12.18 -3.90
N THR A 180 9.63 13.08 -4.31
CA THR A 180 10.95 13.25 -3.69
C THR A 180 11.00 14.60 -3.00
N VAL A 181 11.56 14.64 -1.80
CA VAL A 181 11.56 15.85 -0.96
C VAL A 181 12.96 16.09 -0.43
N ASN A 182 13.39 17.35 -0.42
CA ASN A 182 14.71 17.74 0.08
C ASN A 182 14.74 17.86 1.62
N ALA A 183 15.94 17.94 2.18
CA ALA A 183 16.16 17.93 3.63
C ALA A 183 15.39 19.01 4.42
N ASP A 184 15.23 20.23 3.87
CA ASP A 184 14.52 21.33 4.53
C ASP A 184 13.02 21.44 4.17
N ARG A 185 12.51 20.49 3.36
CA ARG A 185 11.12 20.43 2.88
C ARG A 185 10.66 21.61 2.02
N SER A 186 11.57 22.47 1.56
CA SER A 186 11.23 23.59 0.68
C SER A 186 10.94 23.19 -0.76
N LYS A 187 11.36 21.98 -1.18
CA LYS A 187 11.23 21.50 -2.55
C LYS A 187 10.66 20.10 -2.60
N ILE A 188 9.60 19.96 -3.37
CA ILE A 188 8.96 18.69 -3.70
C ILE A 188 9.12 18.47 -5.19
N ARG A 189 9.47 17.25 -5.59
CA ARG A 189 9.60 16.85 -6.99
C ARG A 189 8.85 15.55 -7.22
N SER A 190 8.60 15.21 -8.48
CA SER A 190 8.02 13.93 -8.82
C SER A 190 8.95 12.80 -8.37
N GLY A 191 8.43 11.81 -7.64
CA GLY A 191 9.19 10.61 -7.24
C GLY A 191 9.17 9.50 -8.29
N GLN A 192 8.78 9.84 -9.53
CA GLN A 192 8.82 8.95 -10.69
C GLN A 192 10.20 8.89 -11.35
N VAL A 193 11.14 9.71 -10.91
CA VAL A 193 12.53 9.76 -11.38
C VAL A 193 13.48 9.49 -10.21
N GLU A 194 14.75 9.28 -10.51
CA GLU A 194 15.79 9.19 -9.48
C GLU A 194 15.79 10.47 -8.64
N ALA A 195 15.80 10.29 -7.32
CA ALA A 195 15.97 11.38 -6.38
C ALA A 195 17.35 12.02 -6.61
N PRO A 196 17.42 13.34 -6.83
CA PRO A 196 18.68 14.07 -6.84
C PRO A 196 19.40 13.96 -5.49
N GLU A 197 20.69 14.31 -5.48
CA GLU A 197 21.44 14.42 -4.23
C GLU A 197 20.74 15.36 -3.23
N GLY A 198 20.61 14.93 -1.97
CA GLY A 198 19.91 15.68 -0.92
C GLY A 198 18.38 15.54 -0.92
N PHE A 199 17.80 14.72 -1.81
CA PHE A 199 16.38 14.37 -1.81
C PHE A 199 16.16 12.92 -1.36
N GLU A 200 15.02 12.68 -0.71
CA GLU A 200 14.58 11.35 -0.27
C GLU A 200 13.20 11.03 -0.85
N HIS A 201 12.88 9.73 -0.95
CA HIS A 201 11.61 9.25 -1.52
C HIS A 201 10.52 9.13 -0.46
N TYR A 202 9.36 9.72 -0.75
CA TYR A 202 8.20 9.73 0.12
C TYR A 202 6.92 9.34 -0.61
N LEU A 203 5.96 8.80 0.16
CA LEU A 203 4.57 8.72 -0.22
C LEU A 203 3.81 9.84 0.51
N LEU A 204 3.20 10.74 -0.26
CA LEU A 204 2.42 11.86 0.24
C LEU A 204 0.94 11.55 0.09
N LYS A 205 0.20 11.50 1.19
CA LYS A 205 -1.26 11.35 1.23
C LYS A 205 -1.89 12.72 1.39
N PHE A 206 -2.78 13.07 0.46
CA PHE A 206 -3.39 14.39 0.46
C PHE A 206 -4.49 14.49 1.51
N ASP A 207 -4.63 15.70 2.06
CA ASP A 207 -5.66 16.10 3.02
C ASP A 207 -6.58 17.06 2.27
N GLY A 208 -7.88 17.09 2.59
CA GLY A 208 -8.83 17.97 1.90
C GLY A 208 -9.19 17.58 0.45
N VAL A 209 -8.93 16.33 0.03
CA VAL A 209 -9.30 15.81 -1.30
C VAL A 209 -10.52 14.89 -1.13
N GLU A 210 -11.68 15.32 -1.65
CA GLU A 210 -12.95 14.62 -1.47
C GLU A 210 -13.16 13.52 -2.53
N GLU A 211 -13.35 12.26 -2.09
CA GLU A 211 -13.84 11.18 -2.95
C GLU A 211 -15.37 11.09 -2.83
N HIS A 212 -16.10 11.52 -3.86
CA HIS A 212 -17.57 11.59 -3.88
C HIS A 212 -18.28 10.27 -4.28
N LYS A 213 -17.73 9.08 -4.04
CA LYS A 213 -18.53 7.87 -4.34
C LYS A 213 -19.63 7.69 -3.29
N VAL A 214 -20.80 7.28 -3.77
CA VAL A 214 -21.92 6.81 -2.93
C VAL A 214 -21.56 5.51 -2.19
N ASP A 215 -20.56 4.76 -2.69
CA ASP A 215 -20.12 3.45 -2.15
C ASP A 215 -18.69 3.45 -1.57
N SER A 216 -17.96 4.58 -1.57
CA SER A 216 -16.77 4.73 -0.72
C SER A 216 -17.16 5.52 0.51
N GLU A 217 -17.06 4.90 1.67
CA GLU A 217 -17.15 5.64 2.92
C GLU A 217 -15.86 6.42 3.15
N THR A 218 -15.71 7.51 2.40
CA THR A 218 -14.80 8.59 2.77
C THR A 218 -15.44 9.25 3.99
N PHE A 219 -14.84 9.01 5.14
CA PHE A 219 -15.35 9.45 6.44
C PHE A 219 -15.27 10.98 6.54
N GLY A 220 -16.41 11.68 6.57
CA GLY A 220 -16.46 13.12 6.87
C GLY A 220 -15.68 14.01 5.90
N ASP A 221 -15.63 15.31 6.21
CA ASP A 221 -14.77 16.27 5.52
C ASP A 221 -13.31 15.75 5.55
N PRO A 222 -12.63 15.59 4.39
CA PRO A 222 -11.27 15.06 4.34
C PRO A 222 -10.24 15.95 5.06
N GLN A 223 -10.62 17.12 5.56
CA GLN A 223 -9.77 17.96 6.39
C GLN A 223 -9.53 17.33 7.77
N GLY A 224 -8.30 16.86 8.00
CA GLY A 224 -7.83 16.37 9.31
C GLY A 224 -7.42 14.89 9.36
N PHE A 225 -7.57 14.16 8.25
CA PHE A 225 -7.15 12.76 8.19
C PHE A 225 -5.64 12.59 8.24
N GLY A 226 -4.89 13.49 7.60
CA GLY A 226 -3.43 13.43 7.70
C GLY A 226 -2.95 13.58 9.14
N ARG A 227 -3.61 14.45 9.93
CA ARG A 227 -3.33 14.60 11.38
C ARG A 227 -3.67 13.35 12.17
N MET A 228 -4.78 12.69 11.85
CA MET A 228 -5.14 11.42 12.49
C MET A 228 -4.12 10.32 12.19
N GLU A 229 -3.72 10.16 10.92
CA GLU A 229 -2.68 9.20 10.54
C GLU A 229 -1.35 9.49 11.25
N TYR A 230 -0.98 10.77 11.38
CA TYR A 230 0.23 11.16 12.12
C TYR A 230 0.14 10.82 13.61
N ALA A 231 -1.01 11.04 14.26
CA ALA A 231 -1.21 10.62 15.64
C ALA A 231 -1.11 9.09 15.82
N TYR A 232 -1.61 8.31 14.85
CA TYR A 232 -1.46 6.86 14.83
C TYR A 232 -0.02 6.42 14.59
N TYR A 233 0.73 7.11 13.72
CA TYR A 233 2.17 6.91 13.54
C TYR A 233 2.93 7.10 14.86
N LEU A 234 2.64 8.17 15.60
CA LEU A 234 3.27 8.43 16.91
C LEU A 234 2.96 7.31 17.91
N MET A 235 1.68 6.92 18.03
CA MET A 235 1.29 5.78 18.89
C MET A 235 1.95 4.48 18.46
N ALA A 236 2.02 4.17 17.16
CA ALA A 236 2.64 2.96 16.65
C ALA A 236 4.13 2.92 17.00
N LYS A 237 4.84 4.04 16.83
CA LYS A 237 6.26 4.18 17.17
C LYS A 237 6.51 3.97 18.67
N ASP A 238 5.72 4.59 19.53
CA ASP A 238 5.88 4.48 20.99
C ASP A 238 5.44 3.11 21.52
N ALA A 239 4.44 2.50 20.85
CA ALA A 239 4.07 1.10 21.07
C ALA A 239 5.20 0.15 20.68
N GLY A 240 6.15 0.57 19.85
CA GLY A 240 7.35 -0.17 19.45
C GLY A 240 7.25 -0.87 18.10
N LEU A 241 6.30 -0.47 17.24
CA LEU A 241 6.21 -0.96 15.86
C LEU A 241 7.34 -0.34 15.03
N HIS A 242 7.94 -1.14 14.15
CA HIS A 242 8.88 -0.62 13.17
C HIS A 242 8.09 0.01 12.02
N ILE A 243 7.96 1.34 12.03
CA ILE A 243 7.23 2.12 11.03
C ILE A 243 8.18 3.16 10.41
N SER A 244 8.02 3.42 9.12
CA SER A 244 8.80 4.45 8.42
C SER A 244 8.61 5.83 9.05
N ASP A 245 9.68 6.62 9.04
CA ASP A 245 9.60 8.03 9.45
C ASP A 245 8.52 8.76 8.66
N SER A 246 7.63 9.42 9.40
CA SER A 246 6.47 10.08 8.85
C SER A 246 6.33 11.46 9.48
N GLU A 247 5.77 12.40 8.74
CA GLU A 247 5.62 13.79 9.16
C GLU A 247 4.39 14.43 8.51
N LEU A 248 4.00 15.59 9.05
CA LEU A 248 2.96 16.42 8.47
C LEU A 248 3.57 17.54 7.64
N LEU A 249 3.12 17.65 6.40
CA LEU A 249 3.40 18.79 5.56
C LEU A 249 2.20 19.75 5.63
N ILE A 250 2.41 20.90 6.28
CA ILE A 250 1.36 21.88 6.53
C ILE A 250 1.24 22.85 5.37
N GLU A 251 0.03 23.01 4.85
CA GLU A 251 -0.31 23.93 3.78
C GLU A 251 -1.61 24.66 4.13
N ASN A 252 -1.49 25.93 4.53
CA ASN A 252 -2.62 26.69 5.06
C ASN A 252 -3.30 25.93 6.22
N GLU A 253 -4.56 25.52 6.04
CA GLU A 253 -5.30 24.73 7.02
C GLU A 253 -5.20 23.21 6.80
N ARG A 254 -4.64 22.77 5.67
CA ARG A 254 -4.45 21.36 5.32
C ARG A 254 -3.20 20.79 5.97
N ALA A 255 -3.25 19.52 6.35
CA ALA A 255 -2.11 18.80 6.89
C ALA A 255 -1.94 17.47 6.17
N HIS A 256 -1.09 17.46 5.15
CA HIS A 256 -0.81 16.28 4.36
C HIS A 256 0.08 15.31 5.14
N PHE A 257 -0.25 14.03 5.13
CA PHE A 257 0.57 13.01 5.77
C PHE A 257 1.62 12.50 4.79
N MET A 258 2.89 12.55 5.17
CA MET A 258 3.99 12.10 4.35
C MET A 258 4.76 11.00 5.07
N THR A 259 5.04 9.89 4.40
CA THR A 259 5.79 8.77 4.97
C THR A 259 6.94 8.36 4.07
N ARG A 260 8.12 8.12 4.66
CA ARG A 260 9.32 7.74 3.93
C ARG A 260 9.15 6.35 3.34
N ARG A 261 9.47 6.20 2.06
CA ARG A 261 9.33 4.92 1.36
C ARG A 261 10.32 3.89 1.90
N PHE A 262 9.81 2.82 2.50
CA PHE A 262 10.64 1.73 3.03
C PHE A 262 11.21 0.81 1.94
N ASP A 263 10.66 0.88 0.72
CA ASP A 263 11.10 0.10 -0.44
C ASP A 263 12.19 0.82 -1.23
N ARG A 264 12.80 1.85 -0.63
CA ARG A 264 13.87 2.69 -1.18
C ARG A 264 14.97 2.90 -0.14
N GLU A 265 16.22 2.73 -0.58
CA GLU A 265 17.42 3.19 0.13
C GLU A 265 18.20 4.11 -0.79
N GLY A 266 18.03 5.43 -0.62
CA GLY A 266 18.33 6.38 -1.69
C GLY A 266 17.54 6.01 -2.95
N ASN A 267 18.21 5.84 -4.08
CA ASN A 267 17.60 5.37 -5.33
C ASN A 267 17.59 3.84 -5.49
N ARG A 268 18.20 3.09 -4.56
CA ARG A 268 18.20 1.63 -4.59
C ARG A 268 16.81 1.10 -4.23
N LYS A 269 16.27 0.20 -5.05
CA LYS A 269 14.93 -0.37 -4.86
C LYS A 269 15.01 -1.71 -4.13
N LEU A 270 14.15 -1.90 -3.13
CA LEU A 270 14.00 -3.18 -2.44
C LEU A 270 12.81 -3.93 -3.04
N HIS A 271 12.92 -5.24 -3.22
CA HIS A 271 11.80 -6.03 -3.71
C HIS A 271 10.75 -6.15 -2.62
N TYR A 272 9.48 -5.92 -2.98
CA TYR A 272 8.35 -5.88 -2.05
C TYR A 272 7.24 -6.78 -2.57
N VAL A 273 6.63 -7.54 -1.65
CA VAL A 273 5.44 -8.36 -1.93
C VAL A 273 4.51 -8.33 -0.73
N SER A 274 3.25 -7.93 -0.93
CA SER A 274 2.22 -7.99 0.12
C SER A 274 1.85 -9.44 0.47
N LEU A 275 1.25 -9.68 1.63
CA LEU A 275 0.68 -10.98 1.99
C LEU A 275 -0.39 -11.43 0.97
N CYS A 276 -1.18 -10.49 0.46
CA CYS A 276 -2.16 -10.75 -0.59
C CYS A 276 -1.53 -11.38 -1.83
N ALA A 277 -0.35 -10.90 -2.24
CA ALA A 277 0.38 -11.44 -3.37
C ALA A 277 1.21 -12.67 -3.02
N MET A 278 1.87 -12.66 -1.86
CA MET A 278 2.81 -13.71 -1.43
C MET A 278 2.11 -15.04 -1.21
N ASP A 279 0.91 -15.04 -0.63
CA ASP A 279 0.17 -16.27 -0.34
C ASP A 279 -1.21 -16.33 -1.01
N HIS A 280 -1.44 -15.49 -2.03
CA HIS A 280 -2.72 -15.40 -2.74
C HIS A 280 -3.91 -15.11 -1.81
N ALA A 281 -3.65 -14.45 -0.69
CA ALA A 281 -4.63 -14.13 0.34
C ALA A 281 -5.51 -12.95 -0.11
N ASP A 282 -6.61 -13.23 -0.83
CA ASP A 282 -7.44 -12.20 -1.46
C ASP A 282 -8.05 -11.22 -0.43
N TYR A 283 -7.62 -9.96 -0.49
CA TYR A 283 -8.05 -8.91 0.44
C TYR A 283 -9.54 -8.53 0.29
N LYS A 284 -10.17 -8.89 -0.85
CA LYS A 284 -11.61 -8.69 -1.08
C LYS A 284 -12.48 -9.77 -0.44
N GLN A 285 -11.89 -10.71 0.30
CA GLN A 285 -12.61 -11.73 1.06
C GLN A 285 -12.39 -11.54 2.58
N PRO A 286 -13.06 -10.54 3.21
CA PRO A 286 -12.90 -10.27 4.63
C PRO A 286 -13.20 -11.52 5.48
N GLY A 287 -12.29 -11.86 6.38
CA GLY A 287 -12.40 -13.03 7.26
C GLY A 287 -11.90 -14.35 6.66
N ALA A 288 -11.52 -14.38 5.38
CA ALA A 288 -11.00 -15.60 4.75
C ALA A 288 -9.53 -15.92 5.13
N TYR A 289 -8.83 -14.94 5.70
CA TYR A 289 -7.43 -15.07 6.12
C TYR A 289 -7.23 -14.64 7.58
N SER A 290 -6.19 -15.16 8.23
CA SER A 290 -5.97 -14.97 9.67
C SER A 290 -4.54 -14.55 10.02
N TYR A 291 -4.36 -13.98 11.21
CA TYR A 291 -3.02 -13.66 11.72
C TYR A 291 -2.18 -14.93 11.96
N GLU A 292 -2.81 -16.04 12.31
CA GLU A 292 -2.15 -17.35 12.43
C GLU A 292 -1.59 -17.83 11.08
N GLN A 293 -2.33 -17.60 9.99
CA GLN A 293 -1.86 -17.90 8.63
C GLN A 293 -0.73 -16.95 8.21
N LEU A 294 -0.81 -15.66 8.54
CA LEU A 294 0.31 -14.72 8.33
C LEU A 294 1.57 -15.17 9.10
N LEU A 295 1.45 -15.63 10.35
CA LEU A 295 2.58 -16.22 11.08
C LEU A 295 3.09 -17.51 10.42
N ALA A 296 2.23 -18.31 9.79
CA ALA A 296 2.65 -19.47 9.01
C ALA A 296 3.44 -19.07 7.76
N VAL A 297 3.01 -18.06 7.03
CA VAL A 297 3.75 -17.46 5.90
C VAL A 297 5.10 -16.95 6.36
N ALA A 298 5.16 -16.22 7.48
CA ALA A 298 6.41 -15.74 8.05
C ALA A 298 7.41 -16.90 8.32
N ARG A 299 6.93 -18.05 8.84
CA ARG A 299 7.77 -19.24 9.02
C ARG A 299 8.23 -19.86 7.70
N GLN A 300 7.35 -19.94 6.69
CA GLN A 300 7.70 -20.47 5.37
C GLN A 300 8.76 -19.60 4.66
N LEU A 301 8.68 -18.28 4.83
CA LEU A 301 9.68 -17.32 4.36
C LEU A 301 10.94 -17.25 5.22
N ARG A 302 10.98 -18.00 6.33
CA ARG A 302 12.09 -18.02 7.30
C ARG A 302 12.40 -16.64 7.89
N LEU A 303 11.36 -15.84 8.14
CA LEU A 303 11.52 -14.57 8.83
C LEU A 303 12.08 -14.79 10.24
N ARG A 304 12.68 -13.74 10.81
CA ARG A 304 13.27 -13.83 12.15
C ARG A 304 12.16 -13.87 13.21
N ARG A 305 12.49 -14.37 14.41
CA ARG A 305 11.55 -14.37 15.54
C ARG A 305 11.01 -12.97 15.84
N ASP A 306 11.85 -11.94 15.72
CA ASP A 306 11.46 -10.55 15.98
C ASP A 306 10.40 -10.07 14.99
N ASP A 307 10.46 -10.50 13.73
CA ASP A 307 9.43 -10.20 12.73
C ASP A 307 8.08 -10.84 13.10
N ALA A 308 8.10 -12.07 13.64
CA ALA A 308 6.89 -12.74 14.14
C ALA A 308 6.29 -12.03 15.37
N ILE A 309 7.14 -11.55 16.28
CA ILE A 309 6.71 -10.75 17.44
C ILE A 309 6.10 -9.44 16.96
N GLU A 310 6.69 -8.79 15.96
CA GLU A 310 6.15 -7.56 15.42
C GLU A 310 4.80 -7.78 14.72
N ILE A 311 4.60 -8.88 14.00
CA ILE A 311 3.27 -9.26 13.47
C ILE A 311 2.25 -9.34 14.61
N PHE A 312 2.59 -9.99 15.72
CA PHE A 312 1.73 -10.06 16.90
C PHE A 312 1.46 -8.67 17.49
N GLN A 313 2.48 -7.83 17.59
CA GLN A 313 2.35 -6.48 18.13
C GLN A 313 1.47 -5.58 17.25
N ARG A 314 1.58 -5.68 15.92
CA ARG A 314 0.68 -5.02 14.96
C ARG A 314 -0.76 -5.51 15.11
N MET A 315 -0.96 -6.81 15.29
CA MET A 315 -2.29 -7.39 15.58
C MET A 315 -2.91 -6.77 16.83
N VAL A 316 -2.16 -6.75 17.94
CA VAL A 316 -2.62 -6.14 19.20
C VAL A 316 -2.91 -4.65 18.99
N PHE A 317 -2.02 -3.91 18.32
CA PHE A 317 -2.23 -2.50 18.03
C PHE A 317 -3.50 -2.26 17.23
N ASN A 318 -3.74 -3.04 16.17
CA ASN A 318 -4.94 -2.91 15.35
C ASN A 318 -6.22 -3.15 16.17
N VAL A 319 -6.21 -4.13 17.08
CA VAL A 319 -7.34 -4.40 17.97
C VAL A 319 -7.57 -3.25 18.96
N VAL A 320 -6.52 -2.85 19.68
CA VAL A 320 -6.61 -1.84 20.76
C VAL A 320 -6.92 -0.45 20.20
N ALA A 321 -6.27 -0.08 19.10
CA ALA A 321 -6.42 1.21 18.44
C ALA A 321 -7.59 1.28 17.45
N ARG A 322 -8.39 0.21 17.27
CA ARG A 322 -9.49 0.17 16.28
C ARG A 322 -9.05 0.49 14.85
N ASN A 323 -8.01 -0.19 14.39
CA ASN A 323 -7.68 -0.28 12.98
C ASN A 323 -8.25 -1.58 12.41
N HIS A 324 -9.49 -1.55 11.89
CA HIS A 324 -10.10 -2.73 11.27
C HIS A 324 -9.68 -2.95 9.82
N ASP A 325 -9.02 -1.98 9.18
CA ASP A 325 -8.47 -2.09 7.82
C ASP A 325 -7.16 -2.90 7.79
N ASP A 326 -7.09 -3.99 8.55
CA ASP A 326 -5.92 -4.85 8.66
C ASP A 326 -5.90 -5.96 7.61
N HIS A 327 -6.26 -5.61 6.38
CA HIS A 327 -6.36 -6.56 5.28
C HIS A 327 -4.99 -7.04 4.79
N THR A 328 -4.99 -8.10 3.99
CA THR A 328 -3.77 -8.79 3.52
C THR A 328 -2.84 -7.94 2.62
N LYS A 329 -3.28 -6.78 2.11
CA LYS A 329 -2.37 -5.82 1.44
C LYS A 329 -1.58 -4.92 2.39
N ASN A 330 -1.97 -4.83 3.67
CA ASN A 330 -1.34 -3.99 4.70
C ASN A 330 -0.26 -4.72 5.51
N PHE A 331 0.09 -5.93 5.06
CA PHE A 331 1.24 -6.68 5.51
C PHE A 331 2.08 -7.03 4.29
N GLY A 332 3.39 -6.83 4.36
CA GLY A 332 4.26 -7.13 3.25
C GLY A 332 5.66 -7.54 3.69
N PHE A 333 6.40 -8.05 2.72
CA PHE A 333 7.71 -8.64 2.91
C PHE A 333 8.70 -7.97 1.97
N LEU A 334 9.92 -7.77 2.45
CA LEU A 334 11.00 -7.16 1.69
C LEU A 334 12.11 -8.16 1.45
N LEU A 335 12.69 -8.09 0.26
CA LEU A 335 13.94 -8.75 -0.10
C LEU A 335 14.93 -7.69 -0.56
N ASP A 336 16.06 -7.63 0.14
CA ASP A 336 17.03 -6.54 0.04
C ASP A 336 18.28 -6.95 -0.77
N GLY A 337 18.07 -7.32 -2.03
CA GLY A 337 19.12 -7.84 -2.90
C GLY A 337 19.12 -9.37 -3.00
N MET A 338 20.03 -9.90 -3.83
CA MET A 338 20.01 -11.30 -4.26
C MET A 338 20.39 -12.29 -3.17
N ASP A 339 21.27 -11.90 -2.25
CA ASP A 339 21.75 -12.76 -1.17
C ASP A 339 21.02 -12.52 0.16
N ALA A 340 20.00 -11.67 0.16
CA ALA A 340 19.27 -11.30 1.36
C ALA A 340 18.25 -12.37 1.76
N LEU A 341 17.90 -12.38 3.04
CA LEU A 341 16.73 -13.10 3.52
C LEU A 341 15.51 -12.20 3.46
N TRP A 342 14.34 -12.80 3.24
CA TRP A 342 13.07 -12.11 3.40
C TRP A 342 12.96 -11.57 4.83
N ARG A 343 12.41 -10.35 4.95
CA ARG A 343 12.08 -9.70 6.23
C ARG A 343 10.69 -9.09 6.16
N LEU A 344 10.07 -8.83 7.31
CA LEU A 344 8.84 -8.06 7.37
C LEU A 344 9.12 -6.62 6.91
N ALA A 345 8.26 -6.08 6.04
CA ALA A 345 8.28 -4.66 5.70
C ALA A 345 7.91 -3.82 6.94
N PRO A 346 8.41 -2.59 7.11
CA PRO A 346 7.90 -1.67 8.14
C PRO A 346 6.36 -1.59 8.11
N ALA A 347 5.74 -1.27 9.23
CA ALA A 347 4.30 -1.03 9.30
C ALA A 347 3.95 0.17 8.43
N PHE A 348 2.80 0.11 7.77
CA PHE A 348 2.24 1.19 6.96
C PHE A 348 0.72 1.11 7.02
N ASP A 349 0.05 2.19 6.62
CA ASP A 349 -1.41 2.32 6.65
C ASP A 349 -2.02 1.99 8.03
N VAL A 350 -1.33 2.43 9.08
CA VAL A 350 -1.80 2.33 10.47
C VAL A 350 -2.64 3.57 10.77
N ALA A 351 -3.96 3.41 10.82
CA ALA A 351 -4.90 4.52 10.99
C ALA A 351 -6.17 4.05 11.71
N TYR A 352 -6.95 4.99 12.26
CA TYR A 352 -8.29 4.69 12.73
C TYR A 352 -9.16 4.27 11.55
N SER A 353 -9.79 3.10 11.65
CA SER A 353 -10.67 2.56 10.63
C SER A 353 -11.77 1.74 11.31
N TYR A 354 -12.80 2.43 11.79
CA TYR A 354 -13.97 1.78 12.39
C TYR A 354 -15.23 2.60 12.17
N LYS A 355 -16.29 1.93 11.72
CA LYS A 355 -17.64 2.50 11.63
C LYS A 355 -18.66 1.43 11.88
N LYS A 356 -19.49 1.63 12.90
CA LYS A 356 -20.58 0.69 13.21
C LYS A 356 -21.54 0.57 12.02
N GLY A 357 -21.76 -0.66 11.56
CA GLY A 357 -22.66 -0.97 10.45
C GLY A 357 -22.07 -0.77 9.05
N SER A 358 -20.80 -0.39 8.95
CA SER A 358 -20.09 -0.38 7.66
C SER A 358 -19.83 -1.81 7.19
N PRO A 359 -20.14 -2.16 5.93
CA PRO A 359 -19.85 -3.49 5.40
C PRO A 359 -18.34 -3.79 5.29
N TRP A 360 -17.49 -2.77 5.42
CA TRP A 360 -16.04 -2.88 5.21
C TRP A 360 -15.23 -2.79 6.50
N VAL A 361 -15.64 -1.95 7.45
CA VAL A 361 -14.84 -1.63 8.65
C VAL A 361 -15.64 -1.69 9.95
N ASP A 362 -16.78 -2.40 9.98
CA ASP A 362 -17.46 -2.72 11.24
C ASP A 362 -16.71 -3.78 12.08
N ALA A 363 -15.89 -4.60 11.44
CA ALA A 363 -15.06 -5.64 12.03
C ALA A 363 -13.73 -5.76 11.27
N HIS A 364 -12.72 -6.37 11.92
CA HIS A 364 -11.40 -6.61 11.31
C HIS A 364 -11.51 -7.37 9.99
N GLN A 365 -10.56 -7.10 9.09
CA GLN A 365 -10.45 -7.75 7.80
C GLN A 365 -9.84 -9.16 7.93
N MET A 366 -8.85 -9.32 8.81
CA MET A 366 -8.26 -10.61 9.14
C MET A 366 -8.82 -11.17 10.45
N THR A 367 -8.91 -12.50 10.55
CA THR A 367 -9.37 -13.15 11.79
C THR A 367 -8.25 -13.31 12.82
N ILE A 368 -8.66 -13.30 14.09
CA ILE A 368 -7.82 -13.64 15.25
C ILE A 368 -8.57 -14.68 16.07
N ASN A 369 -7.99 -15.88 16.23
CA ASN A 369 -8.65 -17.02 16.89
C ASN A 369 -10.07 -17.28 16.34
N GLY A 370 -10.24 -17.16 15.02
CA GLY A 370 -11.51 -17.36 14.31
C GLY A 370 -12.55 -16.24 14.49
N LYS A 371 -12.20 -15.12 15.13
CA LYS A 371 -13.08 -13.96 15.35
C LYS A 371 -12.63 -12.78 14.49
N ARG A 372 -13.55 -11.84 14.23
CA ARG A 372 -13.28 -10.56 13.54
C ARG A 372 -13.58 -9.33 14.40
N ASP A 373 -14.23 -9.51 15.54
CA ASP A 373 -14.50 -8.48 16.54
C ASP A 373 -14.77 -9.18 17.88
N ASN A 374 -15.01 -8.42 18.95
CA ASN A 374 -15.28 -8.93 20.29
C ASN A 374 -14.16 -9.84 20.83
N PHE A 375 -12.92 -9.45 20.57
CA PHE A 375 -11.74 -10.12 21.08
C PHE A 375 -11.62 -9.93 22.61
N ALA A 376 -11.26 -11.02 23.27
CA ALA A 376 -10.77 -11.05 24.63
C ALA A 376 -9.24 -11.25 24.63
N ARG A 377 -8.57 -10.91 25.72
CA ARG A 377 -7.12 -11.10 25.87
C ARG A 377 -6.66 -12.52 25.53
N GLU A 378 -7.44 -13.55 25.86
CA GLU A 378 -7.13 -14.95 25.57
C GLU A 378 -7.08 -15.24 24.06
N ASP A 379 -7.86 -14.54 23.25
CA ASP A 379 -7.82 -14.68 21.79
C ASP A 379 -6.46 -14.24 21.25
N LEU A 380 -5.90 -13.15 21.78
CA LEU A 380 -4.57 -12.66 21.38
C LEU A 380 -3.48 -13.62 21.88
N LEU A 381 -3.56 -14.05 23.14
CA LEU A 381 -2.56 -14.96 23.72
C LEU A 381 -2.50 -16.32 23.02
N LYS A 382 -3.61 -16.79 22.42
CA LYS A 382 -3.58 -17.99 21.57
C LYS A 382 -2.71 -17.79 20.33
N VAL A 383 -2.81 -16.64 19.66
CA VAL A 383 -1.92 -16.34 18.52
C VAL A 383 -0.46 -16.24 18.97
N ALA A 384 -0.20 -15.61 20.12
CA ALA A 384 1.15 -15.54 20.69
C ALA A 384 1.79 -16.92 20.96
N SER A 385 0.98 -17.94 21.27
CA SER A 385 1.47 -19.31 21.49
C SER A 385 2.08 -19.97 20.23
N LEU A 386 1.78 -19.43 19.05
CA LEU A 386 2.35 -19.89 17.77
C LEU A 386 3.76 -19.37 17.52
N ILE A 387 4.25 -18.47 18.38
CA ILE A 387 5.59 -17.86 18.31
C ILE A 387 6.47 -18.53 19.37
N SER A 388 7.58 -19.11 18.93
CA SER A 388 8.49 -19.87 19.80
C SER A 388 9.03 -19.00 20.95
N ASN A 389 8.91 -19.52 22.18
CA ASN A 389 9.39 -18.88 23.41
C ASN A 389 8.84 -17.46 23.63
N PHE A 390 7.61 -17.15 23.22
CA PHE A 390 7.04 -15.80 23.35
C PHE A 390 5.89 -15.69 24.36
N SER A 391 5.22 -16.79 24.73
CA SER A 391 4.01 -16.75 25.57
C SER A 391 4.17 -16.05 26.93
N ARG A 392 5.39 -16.04 27.50
CA ARG A 392 5.67 -15.32 28.76
C ARG A 392 5.84 -13.80 28.58
N GLU A 393 6.23 -13.37 27.38
CA GLU A 393 6.47 -11.96 27.02
C GLU A 393 5.21 -11.32 26.43
N ALA A 394 4.36 -12.10 25.76
CA ALA A 394 3.16 -11.62 25.08
C ALA A 394 2.21 -10.77 25.94
N PRO A 395 1.92 -11.10 27.22
CA PRO A 395 1.11 -10.25 28.07
C PRO A 395 1.66 -8.83 28.21
N LYS A 396 3.00 -8.68 28.33
CA LYS A 396 3.67 -7.38 28.46
C LYS A 396 3.59 -6.57 27.18
N VAL A 397 3.62 -7.22 26.02
CA VAL A 397 3.42 -6.55 24.72
C VAL A 397 2.00 -6.01 24.63
N ILE A 398 1.00 -6.79 25.09
CA ILE A 398 -0.40 -6.32 25.16
C ILE A 398 -0.52 -5.11 26.08
N ASP A 399 0.01 -5.20 27.31
CA ASP A 399 -0.09 -4.14 28.30
C ASP A 399 0.58 -2.84 27.79
N ARG A 400 1.78 -2.93 27.19
CA ARG A 400 2.47 -1.78 26.60
C ARG A 400 1.65 -1.10 25.51
N VAL A 401 1.03 -1.87 24.61
CA VAL A 401 0.20 -1.31 23.53
C VAL A 401 -1.02 -0.59 24.12
N ILE A 402 -1.67 -1.18 25.12
CA ILE A 402 -2.79 -0.56 25.84
C ILE A 402 -2.36 0.75 26.50
N GLU A 403 -1.25 0.75 27.23
CA GLU A 403 -0.70 1.94 27.90
C GLU A 403 -0.45 3.09 26.91
N VAL A 404 0.12 2.79 25.74
CA VAL A 404 0.36 3.80 24.70
C VAL A 404 -0.95 4.30 24.10
N VAL A 405 -1.86 3.41 23.70
CA VAL A 405 -3.13 3.81 23.08
C VAL A 405 -4.04 4.57 24.05
N GLN A 406 -3.97 4.30 25.36
CA GLN A 406 -4.66 5.08 26.39
C GLN A 406 -4.25 6.56 26.39
N GLN A 407 -3.05 6.90 25.92
CA GLN A 407 -2.58 8.27 25.77
C GLN A 407 -3.06 8.93 24.46
N TRP A 408 -4.05 8.37 23.75
CA TRP A 408 -4.65 8.96 22.54
C TRP A 408 -4.89 10.48 22.63
N PRO A 409 -5.48 11.04 23.71
CA PRO A 409 -5.69 12.50 23.80
C PRO A 409 -4.41 13.32 23.68
N HIS A 410 -3.27 12.79 24.17
CA HIS A 410 -1.97 13.44 24.06
C HIS A 410 -1.49 13.48 22.61
N TYR A 411 -1.47 12.35 21.91
CA TYR A 411 -1.04 12.26 20.52
C TYR A 411 -1.96 13.01 19.57
N ALA A 412 -3.27 12.93 19.79
CA ALA A 412 -4.26 13.64 18.99
C ALA A 412 -4.09 15.17 19.10
N LYS A 413 -3.83 15.67 20.32
CA LYS A 413 -3.51 17.08 20.54
C LYS A 413 -2.17 17.46 19.89
N GLN A 414 -1.15 16.62 20.01
CA GLN A 414 0.16 16.86 19.39
C GLN A 414 0.07 16.96 17.86
N ALA A 415 -0.74 16.11 17.23
CA ALA A 415 -0.96 16.14 15.78
C ALA A 415 -1.96 17.22 15.32
N GLY A 416 -2.74 17.79 16.24
CA GLY A 416 -3.78 18.78 15.95
C GLY A 416 -5.07 18.19 15.37
N VAL A 417 -5.41 16.94 15.70
CA VAL A 417 -6.66 16.30 15.27
C VAL A 417 -7.85 17.14 15.78
N PHE A 418 -8.89 17.34 14.97
CA PHE A 418 -10.04 18.14 15.41
C PHE A 418 -10.90 17.41 16.47
N GLU A 419 -11.54 18.17 17.35
CA GLU A 419 -12.18 17.66 18.56
C GLU A 419 -13.21 16.54 18.32
N GLY A 420 -14.05 16.68 17.29
CA GLY A 420 -15.06 15.67 16.95
C GLY A 420 -14.47 14.28 16.70
N LEU A 421 -13.40 14.21 15.89
CA LEU A 421 -12.70 12.95 15.60
C LEU A 421 -11.92 12.44 16.81
N GLN A 422 -11.34 13.33 17.63
CA GLN A 422 -10.71 12.90 18.89
C GLN A 422 -11.70 12.15 19.78
N GLN A 423 -12.89 12.71 19.98
CA GLN A 423 -13.94 12.13 20.82
C GLN A 423 -14.53 10.86 20.22
N GLU A 424 -14.68 10.80 18.88
CA GLU A 424 -15.11 9.58 18.19
C GLU A 424 -14.12 8.44 18.42
N ILE A 425 -12.84 8.66 18.11
CA ILE A 425 -11.80 7.63 18.25
C ILE A 425 -11.73 7.18 19.71
N GLN A 426 -11.65 8.12 20.65
CA GLN A 426 -11.54 7.82 22.09
C GLN A 426 -12.64 6.88 22.61
N ARG A 427 -13.87 7.02 22.11
CA ARG A 427 -15.02 6.19 22.52
C ARG A 427 -14.95 4.76 21.98
N ASN A 428 -14.19 4.54 20.90
CA ASN A 428 -14.15 3.26 20.21
C ASN A 428 -12.92 2.41 20.57
N LEU A 429 -11.85 3.02 21.09
CA LEU A 429 -10.62 2.31 21.51
C LEU A 429 -10.91 1.14 22.46
N ARG A 430 -10.19 0.03 22.27
CA ARG A 430 -10.35 -1.22 23.04
C ARG A 430 -9.30 -1.31 24.14
N ILE A 431 -9.26 -0.31 25.02
CA ILE A 431 -8.27 -0.20 26.12
C ILE A 431 -8.56 -1.10 27.34
N GLY A 432 -9.73 -1.75 27.40
CA GLY A 432 -10.14 -2.64 28.49
C GLY A 432 -10.03 -4.13 28.15
N LEU A 433 -9.09 -4.49 27.28
CA LEU A 433 -8.98 -5.82 26.67
C LEU A 433 -8.44 -6.91 27.61
#